data_AF-A0A7L2RJK1-F1
#
_entry.id   AF-A0A7L2RJK1-F1
#
_cell.length_a   1.000
_cell.length_b   1.000
_cell.length_c   1.000
_cell.angle_alpha   90.00
_cell.angle_beta   90.00
_cell.angle_gamma   90.00
#
_symmetry.space_group_name_H-M   'P 1'
#
loop_
_entity.id
_entity.type
_entity.pdbx_description
1 polymer ?
#
loop_
_entity_poly.entity_id
_entity_poly.type
_entity_poly.pdbx_seq_one_letter_code
_entity_poly.pdbx_strand_id
1 'polypeptide(L)' 'IGVEFVVPRTGFYCKLCGLFYTNEETAKTSHCRSTVHYKNLQKYLSQLAEESLKMTEEGSHLPQDDTGIVPHFAKRKL' A
#
# COMPACT_ATOMS: atom_id res chain seq x y z
N ILE A 1 24.97 -27.02 14.24
CA ILE A 1 24.29 -27.80 15.31
C ILE A 1 23.22 -26.87 15.88
N GLY A 2 21.94 -27.21 15.77
CA GLY A 2 20.82 -26.40 16.26
C GLY A 2 19.81 -25.93 15.21
N VAL A 3 20.14 -25.99 13.91
CA VAL A 3 19.23 -25.54 12.83
C VAL A 3 18.08 -26.52 12.59
N GLU A 4 18.29 -27.79 12.95
CA GLU A 4 17.30 -28.85 12.92
C GLU A 4 16.13 -28.61 13.89
N PHE A 5 16.29 -27.70 14.86
CA PHE A 5 15.24 -27.30 15.79
C PHE A 5 14.49 -26.02 15.36
N VAL A 6 14.88 -25.42 14.23
CA VAL A 6 14.20 -24.24 13.69
C VAL A 6 13.03 -24.68 12.81
N VAL A 7 11.82 -24.37 13.24
CA VAL A 7 10.61 -24.57 12.43
C VAL A 7 10.08 -23.23 11.91
N PRO A 8 9.70 -23.12 10.63
CA PRO A 8 9.05 -21.91 10.13
C PRO A 8 7.70 -21.73 10.83
N ARG A 9 7.47 -20.54 11.38
CA ARG A 9 6.21 -20.20 12.05
C ARG A 9 5.55 -19.02 11.36
N THR A 10 4.30 -19.20 10.97
CA THR A 10 3.46 -18.13 10.43
C THR A 10 2.73 -17.40 11.57
N GLY A 11 2.27 -16.19 11.31
CA GLY A 11 1.54 -15.38 12.28
C GLY A 11 0.87 -14.18 11.65
N PHE A 12 0.46 -13.23 12.48
CA PHE A 12 -0.40 -12.11 12.13
C PHE A 12 0.35 -10.80 12.32
N TYR A 13 0.40 -9.97 11.28
CA TYR A 13 1.09 -8.69 11.31
C TYR A 13 0.11 -7.53 11.22
N CYS A 14 0.18 -6.61 12.18
CA CYS A 14 -0.56 -5.37 12.11
C CYS A 14 0.24 -4.32 11.35
N LYS A 15 -0.18 -4.01 10.11
CA LYS A 15 0.48 -2.98 9.29
C LYS A 15 0.45 -1.58 9.90
N LEU A 16 -0.62 -1.26 10.64
CA LEU A 16 -0.77 0.05 11.29
C LEU A 16 0.19 0.24 12.48
N CYS A 17 0.51 -0.85 13.17
CA CYS A 17 1.29 -0.79 14.40
C CYS A 17 2.72 -1.32 14.24
N GLY A 18 3.04 -2.01 13.15
CA GLY A 18 4.36 -2.61 12.94
C GLY A 18 4.65 -3.81 13.84
N LEU A 19 3.61 -4.46 14.37
CA LEU A 19 3.73 -5.53 15.38
C LEU A 19 3.31 -6.88 14.78
N PHE A 20 4.07 -7.93 15.15
CA PHE A 20 3.79 -9.32 14.78
C PHE A 20 3.30 -10.12 15.98
N TYR A 21 2.34 -11.01 15.74
CA TYR A 21 1.71 -11.86 16.73
C TYR A 21 1.69 -13.31 16.23
N THR A 22 2.05 -14.26 17.09
CA THR A 22 2.00 -15.70 16.77
C THR A 22 0.63 -16.33 17.06
N ASN A 23 -0.30 -15.59 17.66
CA ASN A 23 -1.64 -16.04 18.04
C ASN A 23 -2.69 -15.09 17.46
N GLU A 24 -3.70 -15.67 16.80
CA GLU A 24 -4.74 -14.91 16.11
C GLU A 24 -5.63 -14.12 17.06
N GLU A 25 -6.05 -14.71 18.17
CA GLU A 25 -6.92 -14.08 19.16
C GLU A 25 -6.23 -12.88 19.81
N THR A 26 -4.94 -13.00 20.12
CA THR A 26 -4.15 -11.89 20.65
C THR A 26 -4.06 -10.76 19.62
N ALA A 27 -3.83 -11.08 18.35
CA ALA A 27 -3.75 -10.10 17.26
C ALA A 27 -5.08 -9.40 16.99
N LYS A 28 -6.18 -10.16 16.88
CA LYS A 28 -7.48 -9.65 16.45
C LYS A 28 -8.32 -9.11 17.60
N THR A 29 -8.27 -9.74 18.76
CA THR A 29 -9.12 -9.38 19.89
C THR A 29 -8.39 -8.47 20.85
N SER A 30 -7.27 -8.89 21.41
CA SER A 30 -6.56 -8.09 22.42
C SER A 30 -5.94 -6.83 21.80
N HIS A 31 -5.14 -7.00 20.74
CA HIS A 31 -4.41 -5.91 20.11
C HIS A 31 -5.32 -4.91 19.41
N CYS A 32 -6.24 -5.33 18.53
CA CYS A 32 -7.09 -4.39 17.80
C CYS A 32 -8.03 -3.57 18.70
N ARG A 33 -8.31 -4.04 19.93
CA ARG A 33 -9.10 -3.30 20.92
C ARG A 33 -8.26 -2.36 21.78
N SER A 34 -6.94 -2.33 21.61
CA SER A 34 -6.05 -1.46 22.38
C SER A 34 -6.14 0.00 21.95
N THR A 35 -5.87 0.90 22.89
CA THR A 35 -5.83 2.35 22.62
C THR A 35 -4.74 2.74 21.62
N VAL A 36 -3.62 2.00 21.60
CA VAL A 36 -2.53 2.21 20.63
C VAL A 36 -3.03 1.94 19.21
N HIS A 37 -3.74 0.83 19.00
CA HIS A 37 -4.28 0.50 17.69
C HIS A 37 -5.24 1.58 17.18
N TYR A 38 -6.16 2.04 18.03
CA TYR A 38 -7.10 3.10 17.65
C TYR A 38 -6.42 4.42 17.28
N LYS A 39 -5.37 4.84 18.01
CA LYS A 39 -4.61 6.05 17.67
C LYS A 39 -3.92 5.94 16.31
N ASN A 40 -3.29 4.80 16.04
CA ASN A 40 -2.63 4.56 14.75
C ASN A 40 -3.65 4.50 13.60
N LEU A 41 -4.80 3.87 13.83
CA LEU A 41 -5.90 3.83 12.87
C LEU A 41 -6.42 5.23 12.55
N GLN A 42 -6.65 6.06 13.57
CA GLN A 42 -7.11 7.44 13.36
C GLN A 42 -6.11 8.23 12.51
N LYS A 43 -4.81 8.15 12.82
CA LYS A 43 -3.76 8.80 12.05
C LYS A 43 -3.76 8.34 10.58
N TYR A 44 -3.89 7.03 10.36
CA TYR A 44 -3.93 6.46 9.01
C TYR A 44 -5.14 6.97 8.21
N LEU A 45 -6.33 7.02 8.82
CA LEU A 45 -7.52 7.55 8.16
C LEU A 45 -7.40 9.05 7.84
N SER A 46 -6.79 9.85 8.73
CA SER A 46 -6.51 11.26 8.46
C SER A 46 -5.57 11.45 7.27
N GLN A 47 -4.50 10.65 7.20
CA GLN A 47 -3.55 10.70 6.07
C GLN A 47 -4.22 10.34 4.74
N LEU A 48 -5.04 9.29 4.71
CA LEU A 48 -5.79 8.91 3.52
C LEU A 48 -6.75 10.01 3.05
N ALA A 49 -7.41 10.69 4.00
CA ALA A 49 -8.28 11.81 3.67
C ALA A 49 -7.48 12.96 3.04
N GLU A 50 -6.34 13.34 3.61
CA GLU A 50 -5.47 14.39 3.06
C GLU A 50 -4.92 14.04 1.68
N GLU A 51 -4.50 12.79 1.45
CA GLU A 51 -4.02 12.32 0.16
C GLU A 51 -5.12 12.37 -0.91
N SER A 52 -6.35 11.97 -0.56
CA SER A 52 -7.48 11.98 -1.48
C SER A 52 -7.83 13.39 -1.99
N LEU A 53 -7.63 14.41 -1.16
CA LEU A 53 -7.88 15.81 -1.54
C LEU A 53 -6.81 16.33 -2.52
N LYS A 54 -5.55 15.93 -2.35
CA LYS A 54 -4.44 16.35 -3.21
C LYS A 54 -4.53 15.80 -4.63
N MET A 55 -5.14 14.62 -4.82
CA MET A 55 -5.32 14.01 -6.14
C MET A 55 -6.35 14.74 -7.03
N THR A 56 -7.11 15.69 -6.48
CA THR A 56 -8.11 16.45 -7.26
C THR A 56 -7.50 17.66 -7.99
N GLU A 57 -6.33 18.17 -7.57
CA GLU A 57 -5.73 19.37 -8.18
C GLU A 57 -4.81 19.05 -9.38
N GLU A 58 -4.24 17.85 -9.44
CA GLU A 58 -3.27 17.44 -10.48
C GLU A 58 -3.94 16.85 -11.76
N GLY A 59 -5.28 16.72 -11.78
CA GLY A 59 -6.04 16.17 -12.90
C GLY A 59 -6.48 17.18 -13.96
N SER A 60 -6.07 18.45 -13.85
CA SER A 60 -6.50 19.55 -14.74
C SER A 60 -5.48 20.00 -15.78
N HIS A 61 -4.35 19.30 -15.93
CA HIS A 61 -3.49 19.47 -17.11
C HIS A 61 -3.80 18.38 -18.14
N LEU A 62 -4.75 18.68 -19.01
CA LEU A 62 -4.99 17.96 -20.25
C LEU A 62 -3.77 18.22 -21.17
N PRO A 63 -2.99 17.22 -21.62
CA PRO A 63 -2.17 17.41 -22.81
C PRO A 63 -3.15 17.49 -23.98
N GLN A 64 -3.38 18.70 -24.48
CA GLN A 64 -3.92 18.87 -25.82
C GLN A 64 -2.79 18.53 -26.79
N ASP A 65 -2.77 17.30 -27.32
CA ASP A 65 -2.11 17.03 -28.59
C ASP A 65 -3.17 17.01 -29.69
N ASP A 66 -3.54 18.23 -30.12
CA ASP A 66 -4.14 18.42 -31.43
C ASP A 66 -2.99 18.72 -32.39
N THR A 67 -2.44 17.68 -33.02
CA THR A 67 -1.77 17.79 -34.32
C THR A 67 -1.76 16.42 -34.98
N GLY A 68 -2.62 16.27 -35.99
CA GLY A 68 -2.78 15.05 -36.76
C GLY A 68 -1.64 14.74 -37.74
N ILE A 69 -1.93 13.68 -38.51
CA ILE A 69 -1.20 13.10 -39.64
C ILE A 69 0.03 12.26 -39.25
N VAL A 70 -0.18 10.95 -39.39
CA VAL A 70 0.84 9.90 -39.44
C VAL A 70 1.49 9.89 -40.83
N PRO A 71 2.83 9.94 -40.96
CA PRO A 71 3.50 9.41 -42.12
C PRO A 71 4.03 8.02 -41.77
N HIS A 72 3.36 7.00 -42.30
CA HIS A 72 3.83 5.64 -42.35
C HIS A 72 5.11 5.57 -43.20
N PHE A 73 6.27 5.43 -42.56
CA PHE A 73 7.51 5.07 -43.25
C PHE A 73 7.80 3.58 -43.05
N ALA A 74 7.43 2.80 -44.06
CA ALA A 74 7.96 1.46 -44.25
C ALA A 74 9.49 1.55 -44.42
N LYS A 75 10.26 0.86 -43.57
CA LYS A 75 11.65 0.55 -43.86
C LYS A 75 11.80 -0.96 -44.03
N ARG A 76 11.87 -1.35 -45.30
CA ARG A 76 12.42 -2.61 -45.78
C ARG A 76 13.95 -2.62 -45.56
N LYS A 77 14.43 -3.76 -45.07
CA LYS A 77 15.73 -4.45 -45.29
C LYS A 77 17.04 -3.68 -45.10
N LEU A 78 17.93 -4.26 -44.29
CA LEU A 78 19.08 -4.98 -44.82
C LEU A 78 19.20 -6.33 -44.10
#